data_AF-A0AAN8S3J9-F1
#
_entry.id   AF-A0AAN8S3J9-F1
#
_cell.length_a   1.000
_cell.length_b   1.000
_cell.length_c   1.000
_cell.angle_alpha   90.00
_cell.angle_beta   90.00
_cell.angle_gamma   90.00
#
_symmetry.space_group_name_H-M   'P 1'
#
loop_
_entity.id
_entity.type
_entity.pdbx_description
1 polymer ?
#
loop_
_entity_poly.entity_id
_entity_poly.type
_entity_poly.pdbx_seq_one_letter_code
_entity_poly.pdbx_strand_id
1 'polypeptide(L)'
;MSRTARVVLQFYPENTTQVELITAQAMKAGFFGGVVVDFPNSTKAKKFFLVLMTGGAVELPKGLGEENTKEINYTNQRDRYSKLKGKNPKKSVDWILEKKERRRQQGKKTCFNSKYTGRKRSGRF
;
A
#
# COMPACT_ATOMS: atom_id res chain seq x y z
N MET A 1 -12.82 19.66 -30.80
CA MET A 1 -11.49 19.67 -30.15
C MET A 1 -10.44 19.95 -31.23
N SER A 2 -9.31 20.58 -30.88
CA SER A 2 -8.20 20.75 -31.82
C SER A 2 -7.62 19.37 -32.19
N ARG A 3 -7.01 19.25 -33.38
CA ARG A 3 -6.50 17.98 -33.93
C ARG A 3 -5.44 17.30 -33.05
N THR A 4 -4.91 17.97 -32.04
CA THR A 4 -3.86 17.45 -31.12
C THR A 4 -4.29 17.57 -29.65
N ALA A 5 -5.59 17.70 -29.38
CA ALA A 5 -6.09 17.81 -28.02
C ALA A 5 -5.86 16.50 -27.25
N ARG A 6 -5.42 16.65 -25.99
CA ARG A 6 -5.27 15.57 -25.02
C ARG A 6 -6.20 15.82 -23.86
N VAL A 7 -6.83 14.76 -23.38
CA VAL A 7 -7.74 14.79 -22.24
C VAL A 7 -7.30 13.74 -21.25
N VAL A 8 -7.18 14.11 -19.98
CA VAL A 8 -6.86 13.21 -18.89
C VAL A 8 -7.96 13.32 -17.85
N LEU A 9 -8.67 12.22 -17.60
CA LEU A 9 -9.76 12.16 -16.64
C LEU A 9 -9.39 11.19 -15.53
N GLN A 10 -9.32 11.70 -14.30
CA GLN A 10 -9.21 10.84 -13.13
C GLN A 10 -10.61 10.35 -12.74
N PHE A 11 -10.78 9.04 -12.56
CA PHE A 11 -12.06 8.45 -12.17
C PHE A 11 -11.87 7.26 -11.22
N TYR A 12 -12.96 6.85 -10.56
CA TYR A 12 -12.99 5.73 -9.61
C TYR A 12 -14.08 4.75 -10.02
N PRO A 13 -13.76 3.75 -10.85
CA PRO A 13 -14.73 2.74 -11.28
C PRO A 13 -15.06 1.80 -10.11
N GLU A 14 -16.31 1.37 -10.03
CA GLU A 14 -16.73 0.35 -9.05
C GLU A 14 -16.35 -1.05 -9.51
N ASN A 15 -16.38 -1.30 -10.82
CA ASN A 15 -16.14 -2.61 -11.41
C ASN A 15 -15.31 -2.55 -12.70
N THR A 16 -14.64 -3.64 -13.07
CA THR A 16 -13.81 -3.72 -14.29
C THR A 16 -14.62 -3.50 -15.57
N THR A 17 -15.87 -3.98 -15.60
CA THR A 17 -16.79 -3.76 -16.73
C THR A 17 -17.07 -2.27 -17.00
N GLN A 18 -17.07 -1.42 -15.96
CA GLN A 18 -17.23 0.03 -16.16
C GLN A 18 -16.01 0.63 -16.86
N VAL A 19 -14.80 0.13 -16.56
CA VAL A 19 -13.57 0.56 -17.22
C VAL A 19 -13.61 0.20 -18.70
N GLU A 20 -13.98 -1.04 -19.02
CA GLU A 20 -14.13 -1.55 -20.38
C GLU A 20 -15.19 -0.77 -21.17
N LEU A 21 -16.33 -0.46 -20.54
CA LEU A 21 -17.38 0.32 -21.17
C LEU A 21 -16.88 1.72 -21.55
N ILE A 22 -16.21 2.41 -20.62
CA ILE A 22 -15.69 3.76 -20.85
C ILE A 22 -14.64 3.77 -21.96
N THR A 23 -13.69 2.82 -21.94
CA THR A 23 -12.66 2.73 -22.97
C THR A 23 -13.24 2.38 -24.33
N ALA A 24 -14.19 1.45 -24.41
CA ALA A 24 -14.87 1.09 -25.65
C ALA A 24 -15.63 2.27 -26.26
N GLN A 25 -16.36 3.05 -25.46
CA GLN A 25 -17.05 4.24 -25.95
C GLN A 25 -16.09 5.33 -26.41
N ALA A 26 -14.97 5.53 -25.71
CA ALA A 26 -13.95 6.48 -26.13
C ALA A 26 -13.33 6.09 -27.48
N MET A 27 -13.00 4.82 -27.67
CA MET A 27 -12.51 4.30 -28.95
C MET A 27 -13.55 4.44 -30.07
N LYS A 28 -14.82 4.13 -29.77
CA LYS A 28 -15.94 4.30 -30.72
C LYS A 28 -16.13 5.76 -31.15
N ALA A 29 -15.91 6.71 -30.25
CA ALA A 29 -15.94 8.14 -30.53
C ALA A 29 -14.71 8.66 -31.29
N GLY A 30 -13.74 7.78 -31.61
CA GLY A 30 -12.54 8.13 -32.36
C GLY A 30 -11.39 8.67 -31.52
N PHE A 31 -11.45 8.52 -30.19
CA PHE A 31 -10.32 8.81 -29.33
C PHE A 31 -9.31 7.66 -29.33
N PHE A 32 -8.03 8.00 -29.30
CA PHE A 32 -6.93 7.08 -29.11
C PHE A 32 -6.42 7.17 -27.67
N GLY A 33 -5.80 6.10 -27.17
CA GLY A 33 -5.20 6.07 -25.83
C GLY A 33 -5.68 4.88 -25.00
N GLY A 34 -5.81 5.08 -23.69
CA GLY A 34 -6.10 4.00 -22.75
C GLY A 34 -6.16 4.43 -21.29
N VAL A 35 -6.14 3.45 -20.40
CA VAL A 35 -6.23 3.66 -18.94
C VAL A 35 -4.85 3.46 -18.33
N VAL A 36 -4.42 4.44 -17.54
CA VAL A 36 -3.19 4.41 -16.74
C VAL A 36 -3.58 4.27 -15.27
N VAL A 37 -2.93 3.34 -14.57
CA VAL A 37 -3.21 3.06 -13.17
C VAL A 37 -1.97 3.34 -12.33
N ASP A 38 -2.11 4.28 -11.40
CA ASP A 38 -1.10 4.50 -10.37
C ASP A 38 -1.34 3.57 -9.19
N PHE A 39 -0.25 3.05 -8.61
CA PHE A 39 -0.21 2.16 -7.46
C PHE A 39 -1.16 0.95 -7.58
N PRO A 40 -0.99 0.09 -8.61
CA PRO A 40 -1.93 -0.98 -8.90
C PRO A 40 -2.14 -1.95 -7.72
N ASN A 41 -1.13 -2.12 -6.88
CA ASN A 41 -1.12 -3.02 -5.73
C ASN A 41 -1.71 -2.42 -4.43
N SER A 42 -2.10 -1.14 -4.41
CA SER A 42 -2.58 -0.46 -3.21
C SER A 42 -4.05 -0.08 -3.30
N THR A 43 -4.94 -0.69 -2.50
CA THR A 43 -6.37 -0.38 -2.52
C THR A 43 -6.70 1.06 -2.08
N LYS A 44 -5.81 1.70 -1.29
CA LYS A 44 -6.00 3.07 -0.79
C LYS A 44 -5.39 4.13 -1.70
N ALA A 45 -4.27 3.82 -2.36
CA ALA A 45 -3.55 4.77 -3.19
C ALA A 45 -3.82 4.60 -4.69
N LYS A 46 -4.56 3.57 -5.10
CA LYS A 46 -4.91 3.30 -6.49
C LYS A 46 -5.68 4.46 -7.10
N LYS A 47 -5.21 4.93 -8.25
CA LYS A 47 -5.87 5.98 -9.03
C LYS A 47 -5.93 5.55 -10.49
N PHE A 48 -7.10 5.72 -11.10
CA PHE A 48 -7.29 5.46 -12.53
C PHE A 48 -7.32 6.78 -13.29
N PHE A 49 -6.58 6.82 -14.38
CA PHE A 49 -6.54 7.93 -15.32
C PHE A 49 -6.93 7.43 -16.70
N LEU A 50 -8.00 7.97 -17.28
CA LEU A 50 -8.32 7.77 -18.68
C LEU A 50 -7.60 8.85 -19.50
N VAL A 51 -6.67 8.42 -20.34
CA VAL A 51 -5.87 9.30 -21.20
C VAL A 51 -6.38 9.15 -22.64
N LEU A 52 -6.99 10.21 -23.15
CA LEU A 52 -7.58 10.27 -24.49
C LEU A 52 -6.87 11.30 -25.35
N MET A 53 -6.70 10.97 -26.63
CA MET A 53 -5.99 11.80 -27.61
C MET A 53 -6.79 11.86 -28.89
N THR A 54 -6.78 13.04 -29.52
CA THR A 54 -7.27 13.26 -30.88
C THR A 54 -6.04 13.46 -31.77
N GLY A 55 -5.99 12.79 -32.93
CA GLY A 55 -4.90 12.98 -33.91
C GLY A 55 -3.85 11.88 -34.02
N GLY A 56 -4.01 10.73 -33.36
CA GLY A 56 -3.16 9.55 -33.54
C GLY A 56 -2.79 8.86 -32.22
N ALA A 57 -2.25 7.64 -32.33
CA ALA A 57 -1.75 6.90 -31.18
C ALA A 57 -0.36 7.44 -30.80
N VAL A 58 -0.27 8.04 -29.61
CA VAL A 58 0.99 8.38 -28.96
C VAL A 58 1.16 7.46 -27.76
N GLU A 59 2.41 7.17 -27.39
CA GLU A 59 2.71 6.36 -26.21
C GLU A 59 2.06 6.91 -24.95
N LEU A 60 1.42 6.02 -24.19
CA LEU A 60 0.78 6.35 -22.92
C LEU A 60 1.83 6.58 -21.84
N PRO A 61 1.60 7.53 -20.92
CA PRO A 61 2.51 7.73 -19.79
C PRO A 61 2.51 6.48 -18.89
N LYS A 62 3.70 6.12 -18.38
CA LYS A 62 3.86 5.00 -17.44
C LYS A 62 3.23 5.35 -16.09
N GLY A 63 2.47 4.41 -15.54
CA GLY A 63 1.84 4.55 -14.22
C GLY A 63 2.88 4.57 -13.09
N LEU A 64 2.60 5.34 -12.05
CA LEU A 64 3.46 5.44 -10.88
C LEU A 64 3.32 4.18 -10.00
N GLY A 65 4.44 3.62 -9.54
CA GLY A 65 4.42 2.52 -8.55
C GLY A 65 4.59 1.11 -9.13
N GLU A 66 4.90 0.96 -10.41
CA GLU A 66 5.33 -0.34 -10.98
C GLU A 66 6.69 -0.83 -10.45
N GLU A 67 7.54 0.04 -9.91
CA GLU A 67 8.91 -0.31 -9.51
C GLU A 67 9.03 -1.09 -8.18
N ASN A 68 7.92 -1.36 -7.49
CA ASN A 68 7.91 -2.06 -6.20
C ASN A 68 7.35 -3.48 -6.27
N THR A 69 7.70 -4.26 -7.29
CA THR A 69 7.66 -5.73 -7.26
C THR A 69 8.81 -6.32 -6.44
N LYS A 70 9.26 -5.65 -5.37
CA LYS A 70 9.89 -6.36 -4.27
C LYS A 70 8.73 -6.90 -3.44
N GLU A 71 8.33 -8.14 -3.69
CA GLU A 71 7.41 -8.87 -2.83
C GLU A 71 7.87 -8.75 -1.36
N ILE A 72 7.28 -7.82 -0.62
CA ILE A 72 7.57 -7.69 0.81
C ILE A 72 6.86 -8.86 1.47
N ASN A 73 7.64 -9.90 1.77
CA ASN A 73 7.25 -11.10 2.49
C ASN A 73 6.80 -10.76 3.93
N TYR A 74 5.64 -10.13 4.11
CA TYR A 74 5.05 -9.84 5.42
C TYR A 74 4.58 -11.11 6.16
N THR A 75 4.36 -12.20 5.42
CA THR A 75 3.86 -13.47 5.96
C THR A 75 4.92 -14.24 6.74
N ASN A 76 6.20 -14.15 6.36
CA ASN A 76 7.27 -14.95 6.97
C ASN A 76 7.81 -14.39 8.30
N GLN A 77 7.47 -13.15 8.68
CA GLN A 77 8.06 -12.54 9.88
C GLN A 77 7.41 -13.03 11.18
N ARG A 78 6.15 -13.51 11.15
CA ARG A 78 5.50 -14.11 12.32
C ARG A 78 6.02 -15.52 12.63
N ASP A 79 6.34 -16.30 11.59
CA ASP A 79 6.75 -17.70 11.75
C ASP A 79 8.21 -17.86 12.16
N ARG A 80 9.09 -16.87 11.85
CA ARG A 80 10.49 -16.90 12.29
C ARG A 80 10.62 -16.91 13.82
N TYR A 81 9.74 -16.22 14.54
CA TYR A 81 9.76 -16.21 16.00
C TYR A 81 9.35 -17.53 16.64
N SER A 82 8.60 -18.39 15.93
CA SER A 82 8.20 -19.71 16.42
C SER A 82 9.31 -20.75 16.29
N LYS A 83 10.29 -20.53 15.38
CA LYS A 83 11.34 -21.50 15.04
C LYS A 83 12.69 -21.22 15.71
N LEU A 84 12.84 -20.08 16.40
CA LEU A 84 14.04 -19.80 17.21
C LEU A 84 14.01 -20.66 18.49
N LYS A 85 14.83 -21.71 18.53
CA LYS A 85 15.15 -22.45 19.77
C LYS A 85 15.72 -21.47 20.80
N GLY A 86 14.90 -21.07 21.77
CA GLY A 86 15.25 -20.06 22.76
C GLY A 86 14.03 -19.60 23.56
N LYS A 87 14.26 -18.79 24.61
CA LYS A 87 13.17 -18.21 25.42
C LYS A 87 12.22 -17.45 24.50
N ASN A 88 10.92 -17.65 24.70
CA ASN A 88 9.87 -17.05 23.89
C ASN A 88 10.12 -15.52 23.78
N PRO A 89 10.32 -14.97 22.56
CA PRO A 89 10.60 -13.54 22.36
C PRO A 89 9.44 -12.69 22.89
N LYS A 90 8.23 -13.25 22.87
CA LYS A 90 7.07 -12.69 23.56
C LYS A 90 7.31 -12.83 25.07
N LYS A 91 7.59 -11.69 25.71
CA LYS A 91 7.91 -11.45 27.15
C LYS A 91 9.39 -11.12 27.44
N SER A 92 10.26 -11.05 26.43
CA SER A 92 11.62 -10.52 26.65
C SER A 92 11.57 -9.03 27.06
N VAL A 93 12.64 -8.56 27.72
CA VAL A 93 12.75 -7.14 28.09
C VAL A 93 12.71 -6.27 26.83
N ASP A 94 13.44 -6.67 25.78
CA ASP A 94 13.50 -5.96 24.49
C ASP A 94 12.12 -5.88 23.84
N TRP A 95 11.34 -6.96 23.87
CA TRP A 95 9.96 -6.99 23.39
C TRP A 95 9.05 -5.99 24.12
N ILE A 96 9.23 -5.85 25.44
CA ILE A 96 8.47 -4.89 26.25
C ILE A 96 8.88 -3.45 25.90
N LEU A 97 10.16 -3.18 25.70
CA LEU A 97 10.69 -1.86 25.32
C LEU A 97 10.19 -1.43 23.94
N GLU A 98 10.25 -2.32 22.95
CA GLU A 98 9.76 -2.06 21.59
C GLU A 98 8.26 -1.76 21.59
N LYS A 99 7.48 -2.49 22.40
CA LYS A 99 6.05 -2.22 22.58
C LYS A 99 5.77 -0.87 23.24
N LYS A 100 6.56 -0.46 24.24
CA LYS A 100 6.45 0.86 24.85
C LYS A 100 6.74 1.95 23.82
N GLU A 101 7.82 1.80 23.05
CA GLU A 101 8.22 2.80 22.05
C GLU A 101 7.16 2.99 20.97
N ARG A 102 6.62 1.89 20.45
CA ARG A 102 5.50 1.90 19.51
C ARG A 102 4.27 2.64 20.09
N ARG A 103 3.98 2.48 21.38
CA ARG A 103 2.86 3.20 22.02
C ARG A 103 3.15 4.69 22.20
N ARG A 104 4.41 5.08 22.47
CA ARG A 104 4.83 6.49 22.50
C ARG A 104 4.66 7.16 21.15
N GLN A 105 5.10 6.51 20.07
CA GLN A 105 4.91 6.99 18.69
C GLN A 105 3.42 7.15 18.33
N GLN A 106 2.55 6.30 18.89
CA GLN A 106 1.10 6.41 18.72
C GLN A 106 0.43 7.45 19.64
N GLY A 107 1.20 8.24 20.41
CA GLY A 107 0.68 9.25 21.34
C GLY A 107 -0.06 8.66 22.55
N LYS A 108 0.07 7.36 22.82
CA LYS A 108 -0.64 6.70 23.93
C LYS A 108 0.13 6.89 25.23
N LYS A 109 -0.60 7.11 26.34
CA LYS A 109 -0.03 7.14 27.70
C LYS A 109 0.76 5.85 27.94
N THR A 110 2.09 6.00 28.11
CA THR A 110 3.03 4.88 28.23
C THR A 110 3.97 5.14 29.40
N CYS A 111 4.10 4.17 30.31
CA CYS A 111 4.98 4.29 31.48
C CYS A 111 6.46 4.30 31.07
N PHE A 112 7.29 5.02 31.84
CA PHE A 112 8.73 5.12 31.63
C PHE A 112 9.44 3.77 31.73
N ASN A 113 10.65 3.71 31.19
CA ASN A 113 11.50 2.53 31.29
C ASN A 113 12.12 2.48 32.70
N SER A 114 12.09 1.32 33.35
CA SER A 114 12.69 1.12 34.67
C SER A 114 13.55 -0.14 34.68
N LYS A 115 14.51 -0.22 35.62
CA LYS A 115 15.39 -1.39 35.82
C LYS A 115 14.63 -2.68 36.18
N TYR A 116 13.35 -2.57 36.52
CA TYR A 116 12.48 -3.69 36.86
C TYR A 116 11.61 -4.17 35.68
N THR A 117 11.78 -3.60 34.48
CA THR A 117 11.03 -4.00 33.29
C THR A 117 11.31 -5.46 32.94
N GLY A 118 10.27 -6.29 32.80
CA GLY A 118 10.40 -7.71 32.43
C GLY A 118 10.96 -8.62 33.53
N ARG A 119 11.25 -8.11 34.74
CA ARG A 119 11.72 -8.93 35.87
C ARG A 119 10.58 -9.77 36.45
N LYS A 120 10.85 -11.05 36.73
CA LYS A 120 9.91 -11.94 37.44
C LYS A 120 9.60 -11.34 38.80
N ARG A 121 8.32 -11.11 39.09
CA ARG A 121 7.86 -10.69 40.42
C ARG A 121 7.91 -11.91 41.34
N SER A 122 8.49 -11.78 42.54
CA SER A 122 8.44 -12.83 43.55
C SER A 122 6.98 -13.03 43.95
N GLY A 123 6.52 -14.28 43.92
CA GLY A 123 5.13 -14.64 44.20
C GLY A 123 4.85 -14.41 45.67
N ARG A 124 4.16 -13.30 45.98
CA ARG A 124 3.38 -13.14 47.20
C ARG A 124 2.26 -12.12 46.92
N PHE A 125 1.36 -12.52 46.04
CA PHE A 125 0.00 -12.00 45.88
C PHE A 125 -0.87 -13.16 45.42
#